data_AF-A0A4S1FWZ2-F1
#
_entry.id   AF-A0A4S1FWZ2-F1
#
_cell.length_a   1.000
_cell.length_b   1.000
_cell.length_c   1.000
_cell.angle_alpha   90.00
_cell.angle_beta   90.00
_cell.angle_gamma   90.00
#
_symmetry.space_group_name_H-M   'P 1'
#
loop_
_entity.id
_entity.type
_entity.pdbx_description
1 polymer ?
#
loop_
_entity_poly.entity_id
_entity_poly.type
_entity_poly.pdbx_seq_one_letter_code
_entity_poly.pdbx_strand_id
1 'polypeptide(L)'
;LEREYSTIFYPRPGDVLPLPQPVLFDIAGRRQIVIDGALFSNVFELSPLRWWADSRGFTFEYNQRGHQLYRLVEVDAASGRGRSLIDETSETFVDYLPLGHGQEDAG
;
A
#
# COMPACT_ATOMS: atom_id res chain seq x y z
N LEU A 1 -15.62 -42.41 5.01
CA LEU A 1 -14.73 -41.22 5.09
C LEU A 1 -15.11 -40.33 3.93
N GLU A 2 -15.98 -39.36 4.20
CA GLU A 2 -16.40 -38.38 3.20
C GLU A 2 -15.38 -37.24 3.21
N ARG A 3 -14.99 -36.76 2.03
CA ARG A 3 -13.88 -35.83 1.85
C ARG A 3 -14.44 -34.41 1.89
N GLU A 4 -14.01 -33.62 2.86
CA GLU A 4 -14.41 -32.21 2.98
C GLU A 4 -13.55 -31.35 2.05
N TYR A 5 -14.17 -30.43 1.32
CA TYR A 5 -13.51 -29.48 0.43
C TYR A 5 -13.55 -28.09 1.07
N SER A 6 -12.46 -27.33 0.95
CA SER A 6 -12.40 -25.93 1.37
C SER A 6 -12.56 -24.99 0.18
N THR A 7 -13.22 -23.85 0.41
CA THR A 7 -13.32 -22.75 -0.56
C THR A 7 -12.40 -21.63 -0.12
N ILE A 8 -11.59 -21.11 -1.05
CA ILE A 8 -10.64 -20.01 -0.84
C ILE A 8 -10.90 -18.96 -1.91
N PHE A 9 -10.84 -17.68 -1.53
CA PHE A 9 -10.85 -16.60 -2.50
C PHE A 9 -9.47 -16.51 -3.15
N TYR A 10 -9.38 -16.88 -4.43
CA TYR A 10 -8.13 -16.89 -5.19
C TYR A 10 -8.31 -16.10 -6.49
N PRO A 11 -7.88 -14.83 -6.55
CA PRO A 11 -7.92 -14.05 -7.77
C PRO A 11 -6.90 -14.63 -8.76
N ARG A 12 -7.35 -14.95 -9.98
CA ARG A 12 -6.48 -15.43 -11.05
C ARG A 12 -5.76 -14.27 -11.73
N PRO A 13 -4.66 -14.53 -12.44
CA PRO A 13 -4.02 -13.50 -13.26
C PRO A 13 -5.02 -12.84 -14.21
N GLY A 14 -5.09 -11.51 -14.17
CA GLY A 14 -6.03 -10.72 -14.96
C GLY A 14 -7.38 -10.43 -14.28
N ASP A 15 -7.71 -11.12 -13.18
CA ASP A 15 -8.91 -10.80 -12.41
C ASP A 15 -8.79 -9.40 -11.78
N VAL A 16 -9.94 -8.76 -11.58
CA VAL A 16 -10.05 -7.49 -10.86
C VAL A 16 -9.68 -7.72 -9.40
N LEU A 17 -8.76 -6.91 -8.87
CA LEU A 17 -8.38 -6.97 -7.47
C LEU A 17 -9.23 -6.00 -6.64
N PRO A 18 -9.43 -6.31 -5.34
CA PRO A 18 -9.87 -5.31 -4.38
C PRO A 18 -8.93 -4.10 -4.40
N LEU A 19 -9.50 -2.91 -4.30
CA LEU A 19 -8.74 -1.65 -4.21
C LEU A 19 -8.83 -1.16 -2.77
N PRO A 20 -7.92 -1.60 -1.87
CA PRO A 20 -7.92 -1.10 -0.50
C PRO A 20 -7.67 0.41 -0.50
N GLN A 21 -8.36 1.12 0.39
CA GLN A 21 -8.22 2.56 0.55
C GLN A 21 -7.95 2.89 2.02
N PRO A 22 -6.90 3.67 2.33
CA PRO A 22 -6.75 4.23 3.66
C PRO A 22 -7.91 5.19 3.93
N VAL A 23 -8.47 5.12 5.14
CA VAL A 23 -9.55 6.00 5.58
C VAL A 23 -9.17 6.63 6.91
N LEU A 24 -9.26 7.96 6.99
CA LEU A 24 -8.92 8.72 8.18
C LEU A 24 -10.17 9.36 8.79
N PHE A 25 -10.32 9.21 10.10
CA PHE A 25 -11.37 9.83 10.88
C PHE A 25 -10.80 10.70 12.00
N ASP A 26 -11.31 11.92 12.09
CA ASP A 26 -11.15 12.80 13.24
C ASP A 26 -12.27 12.47 14.24
N ILE A 27 -11.89 11.81 15.34
CA ILE A 27 -12.82 11.32 16.36
C ILE A 27 -13.45 12.48 17.15
N ALA A 28 -12.67 13.50 17.50
CA ALA A 28 -13.16 14.65 18.26
C ALA A 28 -14.10 15.50 17.41
N GLY A 29 -13.73 15.75 16.16
CA GLY A 29 -14.55 16.45 15.17
C GLY A 29 -15.70 15.61 14.59
N ARG A 30 -15.74 14.30 14.90
CA ARG A 30 -16.73 13.33 14.40
C ARG A 30 -16.92 13.37 12.88
N ARG A 31 -15.81 13.48 12.15
CA ARG A 31 -15.82 13.62 10.70
C ARG A 31 -14.76 12.76 10.04
N GLN A 32 -15.04 12.35 8.82
CA GLN A 32 -14.02 11.78 7.95
C GLN A 32 -13.11 12.90 7.43
N ILE A 33 -11.81 12.64 7.40
CA ILE A 33 -10.85 13.42 6.63
C ILE A 33 -10.61 12.64 5.33
N VAL A 34 -11.06 13.22 4.21
CA VAL A 34 -10.93 12.58 2.89
C VAL A 34 -9.46 12.59 2.48
N ILE A 35 -8.95 11.42 2.09
CA ILE A 35 -7.61 11.24 1.55
C ILE A 35 -7.73 11.20 0.03
N ASP A 36 -6.95 12.04 -0.66
CA ASP A 36 -6.86 11.97 -2.12
C ASP A 36 -6.09 10.72 -2.55
N GLY A 37 -6.77 9.85 -3.33
CA GLY A 37 -6.24 8.60 -3.83
C GLY A 37 -5.32 8.70 -5.04
N ALA A 38 -5.07 9.90 -5.58
CA ALA A 38 -4.30 10.09 -6.81
C ALA A 38 -2.91 9.42 -6.78
N LEU A 39 -2.25 9.39 -5.61
CA LEU A 39 -0.92 8.81 -5.44
C LEU A 39 -0.89 7.27 -5.41
N PHE A 40 -2.06 6.62 -5.27
CA PHE A 40 -2.20 5.17 -5.09
C PHE A 40 -3.44 4.61 -5.81
N SER A 41 -3.72 5.10 -7.02
CA SER A 41 -4.98 4.83 -7.74
C SER A 41 -5.09 3.47 -8.45
N ASN A 42 -3.97 2.76 -8.66
CA ASN A 42 -3.93 1.47 -9.36
C ASN A 42 -3.23 0.41 -8.51
N VAL A 43 -3.85 0.08 -7.37
CA VAL A 43 -3.28 -0.76 -6.31
C VAL A 43 -3.14 -2.21 -6.76
N PHE A 44 -1.94 -2.77 -6.58
CA PHE A 44 -1.77 -4.20 -6.37
C PHE A 44 -1.79 -4.53 -4.87
N GLU A 45 -1.01 -3.78 -4.10
CA GLU A 45 -0.89 -3.97 -2.65
C GLU A 45 -0.64 -2.64 -1.93
N LEU A 46 -1.16 -2.53 -0.70
CA LEU A 46 -0.79 -1.51 0.28
C LEU A 46 -0.24 -2.20 1.52
N SER A 47 0.86 -1.70 2.08
CA SER A 47 1.34 -2.18 3.37
C SER A 47 0.47 -1.66 4.54
N PRO A 48 0.56 -2.28 5.73
CA PRO A 48 -0.09 -1.75 6.92
C PRO A 48 0.35 -0.32 7.23
N LEU A 49 -0.60 0.52 7.66
CA LEU A 49 -0.34 1.92 8.00
C LEU A 49 0.63 2.03 9.19
N ARG A 50 1.56 2.97 9.12
CA ARG A 50 2.54 3.25 10.18
C ARG A 50 2.48 4.72 10.56
N TRP A 51 2.15 5.01 11.82
CA TRP A 51 2.08 6.39 12.32
C TRP A 51 3.46 6.93 12.68
N TRP A 52 3.65 8.23 12.44
CA TRP A 52 4.77 8.96 13.02
C TRP A 52 4.60 9.08 14.54
N ALA A 53 5.71 9.10 15.28
CA ALA A 53 5.70 9.16 16.74
C ALA A 53 5.01 10.44 17.28
N ASP A 54 5.08 11.54 16.55
CA ASP A 54 4.43 12.81 16.87
C ASP A 54 2.98 12.91 16.36
N SER A 55 2.45 11.85 15.75
CA SER A 55 1.09 11.78 15.18
C SER A 55 0.79 12.80 14.06
N ARG A 56 1.81 13.44 13.46
CA ARG A 56 1.58 14.42 12.36
C ARG A 56 0.97 13.79 11.10
N GLY A 57 1.14 12.48 10.94
CA GLY A 57 0.67 11.73 9.79
C GLY A 57 0.96 10.25 9.92
N PHE A 58 0.66 9.51 8.87
CA PHE A 58 1.03 8.11 8.74
C PHE A 58 1.59 7.82 7.35
N THR A 59 2.33 6.73 7.24
CA THR A 59 2.90 6.23 6.00
C THR A 59 2.38 4.85 5.65
N PHE A 60 2.46 4.51 4.38
CA PHE A 60 2.25 3.17 3.86
C PHE A 60 3.00 3.01 2.54
N GLU A 61 3.35 1.78 2.24
CA GLU A 61 3.98 1.41 0.96
C GLU A 61 2.87 1.07 -0.03
N TYR A 62 3.04 1.52 -1.27
CA TYR A 62 2.14 1.30 -2.39
C TYR A 62 2.90 0.59 -3.50
N ASN A 63 2.43 -0.62 -3.83
CA ASN A 63 2.87 -1.37 -4.99
C ASN A 63 1.84 -1.18 -6.11
N GLN A 64 2.22 -0.51 -7.18
CA GLN A 64 1.34 -0.32 -8.33
C GLN A 64 1.14 -1.66 -9.05
N ARG A 65 -0.09 -1.95 -9.47
CA ARG A 65 -0.36 -3.04 -10.40
C ARG A 65 0.47 -2.88 -11.67
N GLY A 66 1.25 -3.92 -11.99
CA GLY A 66 2.28 -3.89 -13.02
C GLY A 66 3.71 -3.87 -12.45
N HIS A 67 3.85 -3.56 -11.16
CA HIS A 67 5.12 -3.61 -10.40
C HIS A 67 6.24 -2.73 -10.95
N GLN A 68 5.91 -1.67 -11.69
CA GLN A 68 6.86 -0.71 -12.26
C GLN A 68 7.05 0.54 -11.38
N LEU A 69 6.24 0.68 -10.33
CA LEU A 69 6.32 1.76 -9.33
C LEU A 69 6.07 1.18 -7.94
N TYR A 70 7.07 1.34 -7.07
CA TYR A 70 6.95 1.15 -5.64
C TYR A 70 7.10 2.50 -4.94
N ARG A 71 6.20 2.85 -4.03
CA ARG A 71 6.16 4.19 -3.43
C ARG A 71 5.93 4.13 -1.93
N LEU A 72 6.67 4.93 -1.18
CA LEU A 72 6.32 5.25 0.20
C LEU A 72 5.47 6.54 0.21
N VAL A 73 4.18 6.40 0.55
CA VAL A 73 3.25 7.53 0.67
C VAL A 73 3.20 7.98 2.13
N GLU A 74 3.24 9.29 2.37
CA GLU A 74 2.86 9.90 3.64
C GLU A 74 1.54 10.65 3.48
N VAL A 75 0.64 10.51 4.45
CA VAL A 75 -0.61 11.28 4.55
C VAL A 75 -0.53 12.16 5.79
N ASP A 76 -0.71 13.47 5.59
CA ASP A 76 -0.85 14.44 6.67
C ASP A 76 -2.19 14.23 7.41
N ALA A 77 -2.14 14.06 8.73
CA ALA A 77 -3.33 13.70 9.52
C ALA A 77 -4.32 14.86 9.69
N ALA A 78 -3.89 16.11 9.54
CA ALA A 78 -4.76 17.27 9.69
C ALA A 78 -5.57 17.57 8.42
N SER A 79 -4.97 17.34 7.25
CA SER A 79 -5.52 17.73 5.95
C SER A 79 -5.91 16.57 5.04
N GLY A 80 -5.42 15.36 5.30
CA GLY A 80 -5.60 14.20 4.41
C GLY A 80 -4.77 14.26 3.13
N ARG A 81 -3.89 15.24 2.99
CA ARG A 81 -3.04 15.38 1.80
C ARG A 81 -1.94 14.34 1.80
N GLY A 82 -1.87 13.56 0.73
CA GLY A 82 -0.79 12.63 0.46
C GLY A 82 0.42 13.32 -0.18
N ARG A 83 1.62 12.83 0.10
CA ARG A 83 2.84 13.08 -0.69
C ARG A 83 3.65 11.81 -0.85
N SER A 84 4.40 11.69 -1.94
CA SER A 84 5.44 10.67 -2.04
C SER A 84 6.66 11.10 -1.23
N LEU A 85 7.15 10.20 -0.37
CA LEU A 85 8.45 10.35 0.29
C LEU A 85 9.56 9.70 -0.53
N ILE A 86 9.27 8.57 -1.19
CA ILE A 86 10.20 7.76 -1.97
C ILE A 86 9.42 7.16 -3.15
N ASP A 87 9.98 7.27 -4.35
CA ASP A 87 9.52 6.56 -5.54
C ASP A 87 10.68 5.70 -6.07
N GLU A 88 10.39 4.42 -6.28
CA GLU A 88 11.26 3.49 -7.00
C GLU A 88 10.54 3.04 -8.27
N THR A 89 11.22 3.20 -9.42
CA THR A 89 10.63 2.97 -10.75
C THR A 89 11.54 2.11 -11.60
N SER A 90 10.94 1.25 -12.44
CA SER A 90 11.67 0.42 -13.40
C SER A 90 10.87 0.26 -14.70
N GLU A 91 11.57 0.18 -15.84
CA GLU A 91 10.95 -0.18 -17.13
C GLU A 91 10.49 -1.65 -17.15
N THR A 92 11.07 -2.49 -16.29
CA THR A 92 10.69 -3.90 -16.13
C THR A 92 9.86 -4.07 -14.87
N PHE A 93 10.50 -4.36 -13.74
CA PHE A 93 9.88 -4.58 -12.44
C PHE A 93 10.77 -4.02 -11.33
N VAL A 94 10.15 -3.60 -10.23
CA VAL A 94 10.81 -3.25 -8.97
C VAL A 94 10.85 -4.51 -8.09
N ASP A 95 12.03 -4.84 -7.55
CA ASP A 95 12.14 -5.85 -6.50
C ASP A 95 11.78 -5.21 -5.16
N TYR A 96 10.61 -5.57 -4.62
CA TYR A 96 10.08 -5.04 -3.36
C TYR A 96 10.25 -6.01 -2.20
N LEU A 97 11.12 -7.02 -2.34
CA LEU A 97 11.46 -7.91 -1.25
C LEU A 97 12.33 -7.19 -0.21
N PRO A 98 12.09 -7.40 1.10
CA PRO A 98 12.98 -6.89 2.13
C PRO A 98 14.39 -7.42 1.90
N LEU A 99 15.38 -6.53 1.95
CA LEU A 99 16.77 -6.93 1.94
C LEU A 99 17.03 -7.83 3.15
N GLY A 100 17.27 -9.12 2.88
CA GLY A 100 17.73 -10.04 3.92
C GLY A 100 19.12 -9.64 4.39
N HIS A 101 19.44 -9.91 5.66
CA HIS A 101 20.82 -9.90 6.15
C HIS A 101 21.63 -10.98 5.39
N GLY A 102 22.11 -10.67 4.19
CA GLY A 102 22.81 -11.60 3.31
C GLY A 102 22.63 -11.34 1.81
N GLN A 103 21.86 -10.33 1.39
CA GLN A 103 21.73 -9.97 -0.02
C GLN A 103 22.90 -9.08 -0.45
N GLU A 104 24.09 -9.67 -0.53
CA GLU A 104 25.27 -9.06 -1.19
C GLU A 104 25.24 -9.29 -2.72
N ASP A 105 24.35 -10.16 -3.22
CA ASP A 105 24.29 -10.58 -4.62
C ASP A 105 22.90 -10.33 -5.25
N ALA A 106 22.51 -9.08 -5.40
CA ALA A 106 21.56 -8.69 -6.45
C ALA A 106 22.34 -7.81 -7.44
N GLY A 107 22.86 -8.45 -8.49
CA GLY A 107 23.72 -7.85 -9.50
C GLY A 107 23.01 -6.93 -10.48
#